data_AF-A0A2I0U8S8-F1
#
_entry.id   AF-A0A2I0U8S8-F1
#
_cell.length_a   1.000
_cell.length_b   1.000
_cell.length_c   1.000
_cell.angle_alpha   90.00
_cell.angle_beta   90.00
_cell.angle_gamma   90.00
#
_symmetry.space_group_name_H-M   'P 1'
#
loop_
_entity.id
_entity.type
_entity.pdbx_description
1 polymer ?
#
loop_
_entity_poly.entity_id
_entity_poly.type
_entity_poly.pdbx_seq_one_letter_code
_entity_poly.pdbx_strand_id
1 'polypeptide(L)'
;MVANALWGWLRQWKQSNWQGRGKPIWAAELRQDIAAQLENLVVKVHHVDAHVPKSRATEEHENYQQVDWAAKIEVAEVDLDWQHKGELFIAVWAHDTSGHQGGDATYRWAHVRGVDLTMNTVAQVIRECETRTAI
;
A
#
# COMPACT_ATOMS: atom_id res chain seq x y z
N MET A 1 19.68 -4.75 -3.99
CA MET A 1 20.03 -3.80 -2.89
C MET A 1 19.85 -4.41 -1.50
N VAL A 2 18.76 -5.15 -1.23
CA VAL A 2 18.47 -5.75 0.11
C VAL A 2 19.43 -6.88 0.49
N ALA A 3 19.73 -7.83 -0.40
CA ALA A 3 20.66 -8.92 -0.10
C ALA A 3 22.06 -8.43 0.32
N ASN A 4 22.62 -7.45 -0.40
CA ASN A 4 23.89 -6.82 -0.03
C ASN A 4 23.80 -6.12 1.34
N ALA A 5 22.70 -5.41 1.59
CA ALA A 5 22.46 -4.72 2.86
C ALA A 5 22.47 -5.69 4.06
N LEU A 6 21.78 -6.82 3.93
CA LEU A 6 21.67 -7.83 4.98
C LEU A 6 22.97 -8.63 5.16
N TRP A 7 23.60 -9.03 4.06
CA TRP A 7 24.79 -9.88 4.10
C TRP A 7 26.09 -9.14 4.44
N GLY A 8 26.26 -7.91 3.91
CA GLY A 8 27.53 -7.18 4.00
C GLY A 8 27.52 -5.95 4.90
N TRP A 9 26.38 -5.24 5.00
CA TRP A 9 26.37 -3.90 5.60
C TRP A 9 25.75 -3.84 7.00
N LEU A 10 24.93 -4.82 7.39
CA LEU A 10 24.19 -4.79 8.65
C LEU A 10 25.10 -4.63 9.88
N ARG A 11 26.24 -5.36 9.89
CA ARG A 11 27.27 -5.23 10.92
C ARG A 11 27.90 -3.84 10.94
N GLN A 12 28.22 -3.30 9.77
CA GLN A 12 28.86 -1.99 9.63
C GLN A 12 27.92 -0.85 10.05
N TRP A 13 26.63 -0.94 9.71
CA TRP A 13 25.62 0.01 10.14
C TRP A 13 25.37 -0.04 11.65
N LYS A 14 25.33 -1.23 12.26
CA LYS A 14 25.22 -1.34 13.74
C LYS A 14 26.41 -0.65 14.42
N GLN A 15 27.62 -0.82 13.88
CA GLN A 15 28.83 -0.16 14.40
C GLN A 15 28.84 1.36 14.19
N SER A 16 28.27 1.85 13.10
CA SER A 16 28.17 3.30 12.83
C SER A 16 26.93 3.94 13.46
N ASN A 17 26.28 3.26 14.41
CA ASN A 17 25.02 3.68 15.02
C ASN A 17 23.96 4.08 13.98
N TRP A 18 23.88 3.31 12.89
CA TRP A 18 22.96 3.51 11.78
C TRP A 18 23.11 4.85 11.06
N GLN A 19 24.31 5.45 11.13
CA GLN A 19 24.65 6.71 10.47
C GLN A 19 25.68 6.52 9.36
N GLY A 20 25.53 7.30 8.29
CA GLY A 20 26.53 7.50 7.24
C GLY A 20 26.83 9.00 7.11
N ARG A 21 28.11 9.38 7.25
CA ARG A 21 28.56 10.79 7.20
C ARG A 21 27.78 11.71 8.16
N GLY A 22 27.48 11.23 9.36
CA GLY A 22 26.76 11.98 10.40
C GLY A 22 25.25 12.13 10.19
N LYS A 23 24.67 11.47 9.20
CA LYS A 23 23.22 11.42 8.97
C LYS A 23 22.69 9.99 9.11
N PRO A 24 21.44 9.79 9.56
CA PRO A 24 20.84 8.46 9.56
C PRO A 24 20.84 7.89 8.14
N ILE A 25 21.11 6.59 8.02
CA ILE A 25 20.99 5.90 6.74
C ILE A 25 19.53 5.84 6.31
N TRP A 26 19.28 5.74 5.00
CA TRP A 26 17.92 5.65 4.48
C TRP A 26 17.15 4.47 5.11
N ALA A 27 15.92 4.74 5.56
CA ALA A 27 15.06 3.81 6.29
C ALA A 27 15.74 3.16 7.51
N ALA A 28 16.49 3.94 8.29
CA ALA A 28 17.24 3.45 9.46
C ALA A 28 16.37 2.67 10.46
N GLU A 29 15.16 3.15 10.76
CA GLU A 29 14.23 2.49 11.69
C GLU A 29 13.79 1.11 11.17
N LEU A 30 13.35 1.02 9.91
CA LEU A 30 13.00 -0.27 9.30
C LEU A 30 14.20 -1.23 9.29
N ARG A 31 15.40 -0.73 9.01
CA ARG A 31 16.62 -1.56 9.03
C ARG A 31 17.00 -2.02 10.43
N GLN A 32 16.76 -1.21 11.46
CA GLN A 32 16.94 -1.58 12.86
C GLN A 32 15.96 -2.67 13.28
N ASP A 33 14.69 -2.53 12.90
CA ASP A 33 13.66 -3.52 13.21
C ASP A 33 13.96 -4.87 12.56
N ILE A 34 14.29 -4.88 11.26
CA ILE A 34 14.75 -6.09 10.57
C ILE A 34 15.97 -6.69 11.28
N ALA A 35 16.97 -5.87 11.63
CA ALA A 35 18.15 -6.37 12.33
C ALA A 35 17.84 -6.98 13.70
N ALA A 36 16.86 -6.43 14.43
CA ALA A 36 16.41 -6.97 15.71
C ALA A 36 15.70 -8.32 15.51
N GLN A 37 14.81 -8.43 14.51
CA GLN A 37 14.13 -9.68 14.17
C GLN A 37 15.11 -10.77 13.74
N LEU A 38 16.18 -10.41 13.03
CA LEU A 38 17.20 -11.33 12.56
C LEU A 38 18.26 -11.70 13.62
N GLU A 39 18.35 -10.99 14.76
CA GLU A 39 19.45 -11.13 15.73
C GLU A 39 19.58 -12.55 16.30
N ASN A 40 18.46 -13.27 16.41
CA ASN A 40 18.42 -14.63 16.95
C ASN A 40 18.11 -15.71 15.90
N LEU A 41 18.10 -15.35 14.61
CA LEU A 41 17.76 -16.27 13.51
C LEU A 41 19.01 -16.64 12.71
N VAL A 42 19.17 -17.93 12.41
CA VAL A 42 20.16 -18.39 11.42
C VAL A 42 19.56 -18.19 10.03
N VAL A 43 19.91 -17.08 9.38
CA VAL A 43 19.40 -16.73 8.05
C VAL A 43 20.43 -17.10 6.98
N LYS A 44 19.95 -17.75 5.92
CA LYS A 44 20.68 -17.89 4.65
C LYS A 44 20.11 -16.90 3.65
N VAL A 45 20.97 -16.06 3.08
CA VAL A 45 20.58 -15.04 2.10
C VAL A 45 21.02 -15.50 0.72
N HIS A 46 20.06 -15.67 -0.19
CA HIS A 46 20.31 -16.03 -1.58
C HIS A 46 19.74 -14.96 -2.51
N HIS A 47 20.43 -14.70 -3.61
CA HIS A 47 19.93 -13.82 -4.66
C HIS A 47 19.28 -14.67 -5.75
N VAL A 48 17.99 -14.45 -5.99
CA VAL A 48 17.25 -15.09 -7.07
C VAL A 48 17.16 -14.10 -8.24
N ASP A 49 17.56 -14.53 -9.43
CA ASP A 49 17.34 -13.74 -10.64
C ASP A 49 15.85 -13.78 -11.02
N ALA A 50 15.24 -12.62 -11.15
CA ALA A 50 13.83 -12.47 -11.48
C ALA A 50 13.52 -12.80 -12.94
N HIS A 51 14.52 -12.79 -13.83
CA HIS A 51 14.31 -12.93 -15.28
C HIS A 51 14.57 -14.35 -15.81
N VAL A 52 14.44 -15.36 -14.94
CA VAL A 52 14.58 -16.76 -15.36
C VAL A 52 13.31 -17.20 -16.09
N PRO A 53 13.41 -17.74 -17.33
CA PRO A 53 12.24 -18.26 -18.02
C PRO A 53 11.70 -19.50 -17.29
N LYS A 54 10.38 -19.69 -17.29
CA LYS A 54 9.70 -20.78 -16.56
C LYS A 54 10.26 -22.18 -16.85
N SER A 55 10.76 -22.42 -18.07
CA SER A 55 11.38 -23.70 -18.45
C SER A 55 12.70 -24.01 -17.72
N ARG A 56 13.28 -23.02 -17.03
CA ARG A 56 14.50 -23.15 -16.22
C ARG A 56 14.27 -22.71 -14.76
N ALA A 57 13.01 -22.54 -14.35
CA ALA A 57 12.69 -22.12 -12.99
C ALA A 57 13.10 -23.21 -11.98
N THR A 58 13.74 -22.78 -10.91
CA THR A 58 13.99 -23.59 -9.72
C THR A 58 12.86 -23.38 -8.71
N GLU A 59 12.75 -24.25 -7.71
CA GLU A 59 11.79 -24.08 -6.59
C GLU A 59 11.95 -22.71 -5.90
N GLU A 60 13.19 -22.24 -5.70
CA GLU A 60 13.45 -20.91 -5.15
C GLU A 60 12.87 -19.78 -6.02
N HIS A 61 12.92 -19.94 -7.35
CA HIS A 61 12.38 -18.98 -8.29
C HIS A 61 10.83 -19.01 -8.29
N GLU A 62 10.23 -20.19 -8.18
CA GLU A 62 8.77 -20.32 -8.05
C GLU A 62 8.26 -19.70 -6.75
N ASN A 63 8.96 -19.92 -5.63
CA ASN A 63 8.64 -19.28 -4.36
C ASN A 63 8.77 -17.75 -4.44
N TYR A 64 9.84 -17.24 -5.05
CA TYR A 64 9.99 -15.81 -5.30
C TYR A 64 8.82 -15.24 -6.12
N GLN A 65 8.39 -15.92 -7.19
CA GLN A 65 7.24 -15.48 -8.00
C GLN A 65 5.94 -15.45 -7.19
N GLN A 66 5.73 -16.41 -6.28
CA GLN A 66 4.55 -16.41 -5.41
C GLN A 66 4.54 -15.22 -4.47
N VAL A 67 5.68 -14.92 -3.82
CA VAL A 67 5.79 -13.77 -2.92
C VAL A 67 5.65 -12.44 -3.68
N ASP A 68 6.24 -12.32 -4.87
CA ASP A 68 6.09 -11.15 -5.74
C ASP A 68 4.62 -10.94 -6.15
N TRP A 69 3.91 -12.02 -6.50
CA TRP A 69 2.50 -11.94 -6.82
C TRP A 69 1.65 -11.53 -5.61
N ALA A 70 1.89 -12.12 -4.45
CA ALA A 70 1.20 -11.74 -3.21
C ALA A 70 1.41 -10.27 -2.87
N ALA A 71 2.65 -9.77 -2.96
CA ALA A 71 2.96 -8.36 -2.74
C ALA A 71 2.24 -7.44 -3.73
N LYS A 72 2.13 -7.84 -5.01
CA LYS A 72 1.37 -7.07 -6.02
C LYS A 72 -0.12 -7.03 -5.72
N ILE A 73 -0.71 -8.11 -5.20
CA ILE A 73 -2.11 -8.14 -4.78
C ILE A 73 -2.31 -7.16 -3.62
N GLU A 74 -1.46 -7.22 -2.60
CA GLU A 74 -1.56 -6.34 -1.43
C GLU A 74 -1.42 -4.86 -1.82
N VAL A 75 -0.46 -4.53 -2.68
CA VAL A 75 -0.32 -3.16 -3.21
C VAL A 75 -1.55 -2.73 -3.99
N ALA A 76 -2.09 -3.60 -4.85
CA ALA A 76 -3.31 -3.30 -5.58
C ALA A 76 -4.52 -3.11 -4.66
N GLU A 77 -4.62 -3.87 -3.56
CA GLU A 77 -5.67 -3.70 -2.55
C GLU A 77 -5.55 -2.34 -1.83
N VAL A 78 -4.34 -1.94 -1.45
CA VAL A 78 -4.08 -0.61 -0.85
C VAL A 78 -4.40 0.51 -1.83
N ASP A 79 -4.03 0.36 -3.10
CA ASP A 79 -4.35 1.34 -4.15
C ASP A 79 -5.86 1.44 -4.38
N LEU A 80 -6.59 0.31 -4.38
CA LEU A 80 -8.05 0.28 -4.49
C LEU A 80 -8.72 0.92 -3.27
N ASP A 81 -8.23 0.67 -2.04
CA ASP A 81 -8.70 1.33 -0.83
C ASP A 81 -8.48 2.85 -0.90
N TRP A 82 -7.32 3.29 -1.39
CA TRP A 82 -7.05 4.71 -1.58
C TRP A 82 -7.97 5.35 -2.63
N GLN A 83 -8.20 4.67 -3.76
CA GLN A 83 -9.14 5.11 -4.78
C GLN A 83 -10.57 5.22 -4.22
N HIS A 84 -11.03 4.19 -3.50
CA HIS A 84 -12.35 4.19 -2.87
C HIS A 84 -12.49 5.33 -1.85
N LYS A 85 -11.46 5.59 -1.03
CA LYS A 85 -11.44 6.73 -0.09
C LYS A 85 -11.51 8.08 -0.81
N GLY A 86 -10.78 8.23 -1.92
CA GLY A 86 -10.84 9.42 -2.75
C GLY A 86 -12.23 9.63 -3.36
N GLU A 87 -12.83 8.56 -3.89
CA GLU A 87 -14.18 8.59 -4.46
C GLU A 87 -15.23 8.92 -3.39
N LEU A 88 -15.15 8.31 -2.20
CA LEU A 88 -16.03 8.57 -1.07
C LEU A 88 -15.94 10.03 -0.62
N PHE A 89 -14.73 10.58 -0.56
CA PHE A 89 -14.53 12.00 -0.24
C PHE A 89 -15.25 12.92 -1.23
N ILE A 90 -15.14 12.66 -2.54
CA ILE A 90 -15.84 13.47 -3.55
C ILE A 90 -17.36 13.24 -3.50
N ALA A 91 -17.81 12.02 -3.23
CA ALA A 91 -19.23 11.72 -3.09
C ALA A 91 -19.87 12.44 -1.89
N VAL A 92 -19.18 12.50 -0.75
CA VAL A 92 -19.61 13.29 0.43
C VAL A 92 -19.68 14.77 0.05
N TRP A 93 -18.63 15.32 -0.57
CA TRP A 93 -18.61 16.73 -0.96
C TRP A 93 -19.72 17.08 -1.96
N ALA A 94 -19.96 16.22 -2.95
CA ALA A 94 -21.04 16.36 -3.91
C ALA A 94 -22.42 16.34 -3.23
N HIS A 95 -22.61 15.43 -2.27
CA HIS A 95 -23.86 15.30 -1.53
C HIS A 95 -24.17 16.55 -0.70
N ASP A 96 -23.19 17.03 0.08
CA ASP A 96 -23.33 18.23 0.89
C ASP A 96 -23.59 19.47 0.01
N THR A 97 -22.85 19.61 -1.10
CA THR A 97 -23.00 20.75 -2.02
C THR A 97 -24.32 20.71 -2.79
N SER A 98 -24.88 19.52 -3.03
CA SER A 98 -26.20 19.33 -3.62
C SER A 98 -27.35 19.58 -2.64
N GLY A 99 -27.06 19.87 -1.37
CA GLY A 99 -28.05 20.19 -0.34
C GLY A 99 -28.79 18.97 0.18
N HIS A 100 -28.11 17.81 0.29
CA HIS A 100 -28.68 16.56 0.81
C HIS A 100 -29.92 16.05 0.07
N GLN A 101 -30.06 16.38 -1.22
CA GLN A 101 -31.24 16.05 -2.04
C GLN A 101 -31.29 14.58 -2.52
N GLY A 102 -30.55 13.68 -1.87
CA GLY A 102 -30.45 12.27 -2.23
C GLY A 102 -29.51 11.95 -3.40
N GLY A 103 -29.52 10.70 -3.83
CA GLY A 103 -28.49 10.14 -4.72
C GLY A 103 -28.43 10.74 -6.11
N ASP A 104 -29.58 10.99 -6.73
CA ASP A 104 -29.64 11.55 -8.08
C ASP A 104 -29.03 12.95 -8.14
N ALA A 105 -29.22 13.75 -7.08
CA ALA A 105 -28.64 15.08 -6.97
C ALA A 105 -27.12 15.02 -6.77
N THR A 106 -26.65 14.12 -5.89
CA THR A 106 -25.22 13.85 -5.68
C THR A 106 -24.54 13.40 -6.98
N TYR A 107 -25.10 12.41 -7.67
CA TYR A 107 -24.53 11.88 -8.93
C TYR A 107 -24.52 12.94 -10.03
N ARG A 108 -25.63 13.67 -10.22
CA ARG A 108 -25.72 14.74 -11.22
C ARG A 108 -24.73 15.86 -10.95
N TRP A 109 -24.54 16.24 -9.69
CA TRP A 109 -23.59 17.29 -9.31
C TRP A 109 -22.16 16.93 -9.72
N ALA A 110 -21.75 15.68 -9.46
CA ALA A 110 -20.42 15.17 -9.78
C ALA A 110 -20.24 15.02 -11.30
N HIS A 111 -21.24 14.44 -11.97
CA HIS A 111 -21.21 14.19 -13.41
C HIS A 111 -21.09 15.48 -14.23
N VAL A 112 -21.82 16.54 -13.87
CA VAL A 112 -21.72 17.87 -14.53
C VAL A 112 -20.32 18.47 -14.40
N ARG A 113 -19.54 18.05 -13.39
CA ARG A 113 -18.15 18.50 -13.15
C ARG A 113 -17.11 17.54 -13.68
N GLY A 114 -17.51 16.52 -14.45
CA GLY A 114 -16.62 15.54 -15.04
C GLY A 114 -16.06 14.52 -14.04
N VAL A 115 -16.64 14.42 -12.85
CA VAL A 115 -16.30 13.36 -11.89
C VAL A 115 -17.33 12.26 -12.02
N ASP A 116 -16.88 11.07 -12.38
CA ASP A 116 -17.72 9.87 -12.36
C ASP A 116 -17.62 9.21 -10.99
N LEU A 117 -18.76 9.11 -10.30
CA LEU A 117 -18.88 8.43 -9.02
C LEU A 117 -19.60 7.10 -9.25
N THR A 118 -19.14 6.04 -8.61
CA THR A 118 -19.85 4.77 -8.64
C THR A 118 -21.15 4.88 -7.84
N MET A 119 -22.18 4.18 -8.31
CA MET A 119 -23.48 4.14 -7.64
C MET A 119 -23.38 3.56 -6.22
N ASN A 120 -22.42 2.67 -5.96
CA ASN A 120 -22.20 2.10 -4.64
C ASN A 120 -21.74 3.15 -3.63
N THR A 121 -20.77 4.00 -4.01
CA THR A 121 -20.25 5.08 -3.17
C THR A 121 -21.32 6.14 -2.90
N VAL A 122 -22.10 6.52 -3.93
CA VAL A 122 -23.23 7.44 -3.77
C VAL A 122 -24.29 6.87 -2.81
N ALA A 123 -24.66 5.59 -2.98
CA ALA A 123 -25.62 4.94 -2.10
C ALA A 123 -25.11 4.84 -0.65
N GLN A 124 -23.80 4.66 -0.45
CA GLN A 124 -23.18 4.66 0.88
C GLN A 124 -23.33 6.01 1.58
N VAL A 125 -22.97 7.10 0.90
CA VAL A 125 -23.07 8.46 1.46
C VAL A 125 -24.51 8.81 1.86
N ILE A 126 -25.50 8.42 1.06
CA ILE A 126 -26.92 8.64 1.39
C ILE A 126 -27.30 7.89 2.66
N ARG A 127 -26.97 6.59 2.75
CA ARG A 127 -27.28 5.79 3.95
C ARG A 127 -26.64 6.40 5.20
N GLU A 128 -25.38 6.84 5.10
CA GLU A 128 -24.69 7.50 6.21
C GLU A 128 -25.35 8.82 6.61
N CYS A 129 -25.84 9.61 5.65
CA CYS A 129 -26.59 10.84 5.92
C CYS A 129 -27.93 10.54 6.62
N GLU A 130 -28.68 9.56 6.14
CA GLU A 130 -29.97 9.14 6.74
C GLU A 130 -29.77 8.67 8.18
N THR A 131 -28.72 7.87 8.44
CA THR A 131 -28.41 7.41 9.81
C THR A 131 -28.00 8.53 10.76
N ARG A 132 -27.28 9.57 10.30
CA ARG A 132 -26.96 10.74 11.14
C ARG A 132 -28.18 11.61 11.46
N THR A 133 -29.19 11.62 10.60
CA THR A 133 -30.39 12.45 10.79
C THR A 133 -31.41 11.77 11.71
N ALA A 134 -31.25 10.47 11.97
CA ALA A 134 -32.14 9.66 12.81
C ALA A 134 -31.72 9.59 14.30
N ILE A 135 -30.62 10.24 14.69
CA ILE A 135 -30.13 10.38 16.08
C ILE A 135 -30.41 11.80 16.56
#